data_AF-A0A3D0XD85-F1
#
_entry.id   AF-A0A3D0XD85-F1
#
_cell.length_a   1.000
_cell.length_b   1.000
_cell.length_c   1.000
_cell.angle_alpha   90.00
_cell.angle_beta   90.00
_cell.angle_gamma   90.00
#
_symmetry.space_group_name_H-M   'P 1'
#
loop_
_entity.id
_entity.type
_entity.pdbx_description
1 polymer ?
#
loop_
_entity_poly.entity_id
_entity_poly.type
_entity_poly.pdbx_seq_one_letter_code
_entity_poly.pdbx_strand_id
1 'polypeptide(L)'
;MCIIVAKRSGIPMPDRTILYTCFENNPDGAGVMWNESNKVHIRKGFMTWLDFENSMNTLSNRIDLTETSLVMHFRITTHGETNPHNCHPFPISGKIHHLKQLSFKTNVGVCHNGVIPIKCIPKLSDTQTYIVKRLSTFKKGFYKNKACMNQIEHEIQSKMCFLDNSGKLFFIGDFIKDNGIFYSNYSYKSYFDFGYDIEWLCPVEGYIIDSDGLLHESCDVEYLINEDGNVYEYDYSLDCAMRLDNARAYNHYGMPFRFDEYSACCIEVIR
;
A
#
# COMPACT_ATOMS: atom_id res chain seq x y z
N MET A 1 0.22 -0.84 -6.61
CA MET A 1 -0.98 -0.44 -5.81
C MET A 1 -0.61 0.79 -4.99
N CYS A 2 -1.55 1.69 -4.71
CA CYS A 2 -1.32 2.90 -3.90
C CYS A 2 -0.72 2.56 -2.52
N ILE A 3 -0.20 3.56 -1.80
CA ILE A 3 0.31 3.38 -0.44
C ILE A 3 -0.41 4.32 0.51
N ILE A 4 -1.06 3.77 1.53
CA ILE A 4 -1.54 4.51 2.71
C ILE A 4 -0.49 4.36 3.81
N VAL A 5 -0.08 5.49 4.38
CA VAL A 5 0.78 5.55 5.57
C VAL A 5 -0.02 6.23 6.68
N ALA A 6 -0.34 5.51 7.75
CA ALA A 6 -1.18 6.00 8.83
C ALA A 6 -0.46 5.96 10.18
N LYS A 7 -0.23 7.14 10.74
CA LYS A 7 0.53 7.38 11.97
C LYS A 7 -0.41 7.89 13.07
N ARG A 8 -0.30 7.30 14.27
CA ARG A 8 -1.01 7.79 15.47
C ARG A 8 -0.22 8.89 16.17
N SER A 9 -0.91 9.72 16.96
CA SER A 9 -0.27 10.59 17.96
C SER A 9 0.64 9.80 18.90
N GLY A 10 1.77 10.38 19.29
CA GLY A 10 2.82 9.76 20.11
C GLY A 10 3.79 8.85 19.34
N ILE A 11 3.61 8.68 18.02
CA ILE A 11 4.53 7.93 17.15
C ILE A 11 5.31 8.92 16.28
N PRO A 12 6.66 8.79 16.17
CA PRO A 12 7.44 9.62 15.26
C PRO A 12 6.99 9.50 13.80
N MET A 13 7.26 10.53 13.00
CA MET A 13 7.05 10.45 11.55
C MET A 13 7.93 9.35 10.94
N PRO A 14 7.47 8.66 9.87
CA PRO A 14 8.37 7.86 9.06
C PRO A 14 9.54 8.71 8.57
N ASP A 15 10.69 8.09 8.41
CA ASP A 15 11.86 8.77 7.86
C ASP A 15 11.58 9.32 6.47
N ARG A 16 12.28 10.42 6.14
CA ARG A 16 12.18 11.07 4.84
C ARG A 16 12.40 10.08 3.69
N THR A 17 13.34 9.14 3.86
CA THR A 17 13.65 8.09 2.88
C THR A 17 12.44 7.20 2.61
N ILE A 18 11.75 6.72 3.65
CA ILE A 18 10.52 5.93 3.52
C ILE A 18 9.44 6.72 2.79
N LEU A 19 9.24 7.98 3.15
CA LEU A 19 8.24 8.83 2.49
C LEU A 19 8.60 9.09 1.02
N TYR A 20 9.89 9.26 0.72
CA TYR A 20 10.38 9.42 -0.64
C TYR A 20 10.16 8.15 -1.46
N THR A 21 10.51 6.98 -0.94
CA THR A 21 10.22 5.69 -1.55
C THR A 21 8.74 5.51 -1.84
N CYS A 22 7.87 5.86 -0.88
CA CYS A 22 6.43 5.78 -1.11
C CYS A 22 6.00 6.63 -2.32
N PHE A 23 6.58 7.83 -2.48
CA PHE A 23 6.30 8.73 -3.59
C PHE A 23 6.88 8.21 -4.90
N GLU A 24 8.14 7.78 -4.93
CA GLU A 24 8.80 7.25 -6.15
C GLU A 24 8.05 6.03 -6.70
N ASN A 25 7.63 5.11 -5.83
CA ASN A 25 6.84 3.95 -6.24
C ASN A 25 5.41 4.33 -6.69
N ASN A 26 4.92 5.52 -6.32
CA ASN A 26 3.56 5.98 -6.56
C ASN A 26 3.52 7.48 -6.92
N PRO A 27 4.03 7.86 -8.12
CA PRO A 27 4.34 9.24 -8.45
C PRO A 27 3.14 10.03 -9.00
N ASP A 28 1.97 9.41 -9.16
CA ASP A 28 0.75 10.04 -9.70
C ASP A 28 0.03 10.99 -8.72
N GLY A 29 0.66 11.24 -7.57
CA GLY A 29 0.34 12.31 -6.66
C GLY A 29 0.15 11.85 -5.23
N ALA A 30 0.37 12.77 -4.29
CA ALA A 30 0.23 12.53 -2.87
C ALA A 30 -0.81 13.43 -2.21
N GLY A 31 -1.19 13.05 -0.99
CA GLY A 31 -1.97 13.86 -0.09
C GLY A 31 -1.83 13.44 1.36
N VAL A 32 -2.25 14.33 2.24
CA VAL A 32 -2.17 14.17 3.69
C VAL A 32 -3.45 14.66 4.36
N MET A 33 -3.87 13.97 5.39
CA MET A 33 -4.85 14.45 6.36
C MET A 33 -4.31 14.35 7.78
N TRP A 34 -4.63 15.32 8.61
CA TRP A 34 -4.22 15.36 10.02
C TRP A 34 -5.34 15.91 10.90
N ASN A 35 -5.35 15.52 12.17
CA ASN A 35 -6.28 16.07 13.14
C ASN A 35 -5.69 17.32 13.79
N GLU A 36 -6.46 18.39 13.84
CA GLU A 36 -6.08 19.63 14.52
C GLU A 36 -7.35 20.43 14.87
N SER A 37 -7.41 20.92 16.10
CA SER A 37 -8.53 21.76 16.59
C SER A 37 -9.91 21.13 16.35
N ASN A 38 -10.07 19.85 16.72
CA ASN A 38 -11.30 19.08 16.57
C ASN A 38 -11.84 19.01 15.13
N LYS A 39 -10.94 19.10 14.13
CA LYS A 39 -11.21 18.89 12.71
C LYS A 39 -10.12 18.05 12.07
N VAL A 40 -10.49 17.37 11.00
CA VAL A 40 -9.55 16.76 10.06
C VAL A 40 -9.32 17.75 8.94
N HIS A 41 -8.07 18.12 8.73
CA HIS A 41 -7.64 18.95 7.62
C HIS A 41 -7.10 18.03 6.55
N ILE A 42 -7.41 18.32 5.29
CA ILE A 42 -6.98 17.57 4.12
C ILE A 42 -6.21 18.54 3.24
N ARG A 43 -5.03 18.12 2.77
CA ARG A 43 -4.30 18.74 1.67
C ARG A 43 -3.85 17.65 0.71
N LYS A 44 -4.06 17.83 -0.59
CA LYS A 44 -3.78 16.80 -1.58
C LYS A 44 -3.52 17.36 -2.96
N GLY A 45 -3.11 16.49 -3.87
CA GLY A 45 -2.76 16.88 -5.24
C GLY A 45 -1.32 17.38 -5.33
N PHE A 46 -0.44 16.89 -4.45
CA PHE A 46 1.00 17.12 -4.55
C PHE A 46 1.53 16.22 -5.67
N MET A 47 1.70 16.79 -6.86
CA MET A 47 2.06 16.02 -8.07
C MET A 47 3.57 15.81 -8.22
N THR A 48 4.36 16.41 -7.34
CA THR A 48 5.81 16.23 -7.28
C THR A 48 6.23 15.96 -5.84
N TRP A 49 7.35 15.25 -5.65
CA TRP A 49 7.93 15.03 -4.33
C TRP A 49 8.22 16.36 -3.64
N LEU A 50 8.76 17.33 -4.37
CA LEU A 50 9.11 18.65 -3.83
C LEU A 50 7.88 19.38 -3.25
N ASP A 51 6.73 19.32 -3.93
CA ASP A 51 5.49 19.92 -3.42
C ASP A 51 5.01 19.24 -2.14
N PHE A 52 5.10 17.91 -2.09
CA PHE A 52 4.73 17.14 -0.91
C PHE A 52 5.67 17.43 0.27
N GLU A 53 6.98 17.37 0.04
CA GLU A 53 8.02 17.63 1.02
C GLU A 53 7.90 19.05 1.59
N ASN A 54 7.79 20.06 0.73
CA ASN A 54 7.62 21.45 1.17
C ASN A 54 6.34 21.63 2.01
N SER A 55 5.26 20.95 1.63
CA SER A 55 4.02 20.95 2.41
C SER A 55 4.19 20.33 3.79
N MET A 56 4.90 19.20 3.89
CA MET A 56 5.17 18.52 5.16
C MET A 56 6.12 19.34 6.05
N ASN A 57 7.17 19.94 5.48
CA ASN A 57 8.08 20.84 6.20
C ASN A 57 7.35 22.09 6.72
N THR A 58 6.45 22.66 5.93
CA THR A 58 5.60 23.77 6.37
C THR A 58 4.68 23.35 7.52
N LEU A 59 4.15 22.12 7.46
CA LEU A 59 3.30 21.59 8.51
C LEU A 59 4.08 21.32 9.80
N SER A 60 5.28 20.74 9.72
CA SER A 60 6.14 20.47 10.89
C SER A 60 6.62 21.73 11.60
N ASN A 61 6.80 22.83 10.88
CA ASN A 61 7.13 24.13 11.48
C ASN A 61 5.96 24.76 12.23
N ARG A 62 4.74 24.24 12.03
CA ARG A 62 3.50 24.81 12.57
C ARG A 62 2.90 23.98 13.70
N ILE A 63 3.05 22.66 13.63
CA ILE A 63 2.50 21.72 14.61
C ILE A 63 3.52 20.62 14.94
N ASP A 64 3.41 20.06 16.14
CA ASP A 64 4.15 18.85 16.51
C ASP A 64 3.56 17.64 15.77
N LEU A 65 4.30 17.13 14.78
CA LEU A 65 3.87 15.98 14.00
C LEU A 65 3.89 14.68 14.81
N THR A 66 4.73 14.56 15.84
CA THR A 66 4.77 13.37 16.70
C THR A 66 3.46 13.26 17.47
N GLU A 67 2.98 14.37 18.03
CA GLU A 67 1.74 14.45 18.80
C GLU A 67 0.47 14.53 17.94
N THR A 68 0.60 14.57 16.62
CA THR A 68 -0.53 14.64 15.69
C THR A 68 -0.78 13.29 15.01
N SER A 69 -2.03 12.81 14.97
CA SER A 69 -2.40 11.69 14.11
C SER A 69 -2.51 12.16 12.66
N LEU A 70 -1.91 11.41 11.75
CA LEU A 70 -1.74 11.81 10.36
C LEU A 70 -1.85 10.61 9.43
N VAL A 71 -2.48 10.79 8.28
CA VAL A 71 -2.59 9.78 7.22
C VAL A 71 -2.16 10.39 5.91
N MET A 72 -1.16 9.76 5.29
CA MET A 72 -0.67 10.08 3.96
C MET A 72 -1.17 9.04 2.97
N HIS A 73 -1.33 9.46 1.73
CA HIS A 73 -1.62 8.57 0.63
C HIS A 73 -0.76 8.95 -0.57
N PHE A 74 -0.07 7.97 -1.14
CA PHE A 74 0.71 8.09 -2.36
C PHE A 74 0.00 7.27 -3.45
N ARG A 75 -0.35 7.93 -4.55
CA ARG A 75 -1.23 7.41 -5.59
C ARG A 75 -0.42 6.89 -6.76
N ILE A 76 -0.78 5.70 -7.23
CA ILE A 76 -0.46 5.22 -8.57
C ILE A 76 -1.78 5.02 -9.32
N THR A 77 -1.90 5.61 -10.51
CA THR A 77 -3.13 5.61 -11.29
C THR A 77 -3.29 4.27 -11.97
N THR A 78 -3.95 3.33 -11.30
CA THR A 78 -4.44 2.09 -11.93
C THR A 78 -5.82 2.30 -12.57
N HIS A 79 -6.61 3.25 -12.04
CA HIS A 79 -7.95 3.58 -12.48
C HIS A 79 -8.22 5.09 -12.42
N GLY A 80 -8.99 5.58 -13.41
CA GLY A 80 -9.31 6.99 -13.58
C GLY A 80 -8.15 7.81 -14.13
N GLU A 81 -8.29 9.13 -14.11
CA GLU A 81 -7.27 10.05 -14.63
C GLU A 81 -6.23 10.40 -13.56
N THR A 82 -4.96 10.55 -13.96
CA THR A 82 -3.90 11.18 -13.17
C THR A 82 -4.17 12.68 -13.09
N ASN A 83 -4.69 13.15 -11.95
CA ASN A 83 -4.89 14.58 -11.70
C ASN A 83 -4.95 14.87 -10.18
N PRO A 84 -4.69 16.13 -9.77
CA PRO A 84 -4.69 16.53 -8.36
C PRO A 84 -6.00 16.24 -7.62
N HIS A 85 -7.13 16.37 -8.31
CA HIS A 85 -8.45 16.26 -7.70
C HIS A 85 -8.85 14.81 -7.38
N ASN A 86 -8.22 13.84 -8.03
CA ASN A 86 -8.42 12.41 -7.81
C ASN A 86 -7.46 11.83 -6.76
N CYS A 87 -6.49 12.62 -6.26
CA CYS A 87 -5.67 12.22 -5.13
C CYS A 87 -6.54 12.08 -3.86
N HIS A 88 -6.21 11.11 -3.02
CA HIS A 88 -6.67 11.01 -1.64
C HIS A 88 -5.84 11.96 -0.76
N PRO A 89 -6.27 12.28 0.48
CA PRO A 89 -7.52 11.89 1.15
C PRO A 89 -8.77 12.59 0.61
N PHE A 90 -9.95 12.06 0.95
CA PHE A 90 -11.24 12.69 0.66
C PHE A 90 -12.07 12.91 1.93
N PRO A 91 -12.90 13.97 2.00
CA PRO A 91 -13.92 14.08 3.03
C PRO A 91 -15.09 13.13 2.76
N ILE A 92 -15.78 12.66 3.81
CA ILE A 92 -17.05 11.94 3.63
C ILE A 92 -18.17 12.95 3.33
N SER A 93 -18.55 13.07 2.06
CA SER A 93 -19.50 14.08 1.58
C SER A 93 -20.27 13.62 0.35
N GLY A 94 -21.59 13.84 0.34
CA GLY A 94 -22.44 13.63 -0.84
C GLY A 94 -22.33 14.74 -1.89
N LYS A 95 -21.65 15.85 -1.58
CA LYS A 95 -21.43 16.97 -2.51
C LYS A 95 -20.14 16.77 -3.31
N ILE A 96 -20.27 16.62 -4.62
CA ILE A 96 -19.15 16.37 -5.56
C ILE A 96 -18.04 17.42 -5.44
N HIS A 97 -18.39 18.70 -5.35
CA HIS A 97 -17.39 19.76 -5.32
C HIS A 97 -16.48 19.68 -4.07
N HIS A 98 -16.97 19.19 -2.93
CA HIS A 98 -16.12 18.96 -1.75
C HIS A 98 -15.02 17.93 -2.03
N LEU A 99 -15.33 16.87 -2.80
CA LEU A 99 -14.39 15.79 -3.11
C LEU A 99 -13.29 16.22 -4.10
N LYS A 100 -13.54 17.28 -4.87
CA LYS A 100 -12.59 17.84 -5.84
C LYS A 100 -11.69 18.93 -5.23
N GLN A 101 -11.96 19.42 -4.01
CA GLN A 101 -11.11 20.43 -3.38
C GLN A 101 -9.75 19.86 -2.98
N LEU A 102 -8.68 20.63 -3.24
CA LEU A 102 -7.30 20.26 -2.88
C LEU A 102 -6.98 20.53 -1.40
N SER A 103 -7.76 21.42 -0.78
CA SER A 103 -7.71 21.72 0.65
C SER A 103 -9.12 21.71 1.23
N PHE A 104 -9.32 20.99 2.33
CA PHE A 104 -10.65 20.85 2.93
C PHE A 104 -10.58 20.61 4.44
N LYS A 105 -11.60 21.05 5.19
CA LYS A 105 -11.76 20.74 6.62
C LYS A 105 -13.04 19.94 6.83
N THR A 106 -12.94 18.81 7.51
CA THR A 106 -14.03 17.86 7.72
C THR A 106 -14.00 17.27 9.13
N ASN A 107 -15.05 16.54 9.52
CA ASN A 107 -15.06 15.76 10.77
C ASN A 107 -14.44 14.37 10.60
N VAL A 108 -14.38 13.87 9.37
CA VAL A 108 -13.78 12.57 9.04
C VAL A 108 -13.25 12.62 7.60
N GLY A 109 -12.02 12.17 7.43
CA GLY A 109 -11.38 11.95 6.14
C GLY A 109 -11.15 10.46 5.89
N VAL A 110 -10.97 10.09 4.63
CA VAL A 110 -10.74 8.70 4.21
C VAL A 110 -9.66 8.60 3.12
N CYS A 111 -8.83 7.58 3.23
CA CYS A 111 -7.96 7.07 2.18
C CYS A 111 -8.39 5.66 1.80
N HIS A 112 -8.17 5.28 0.54
CA HIS A 112 -8.47 3.96 0.01
C HIS A 112 -7.29 3.46 -0.83
N ASN A 113 -6.98 2.18 -0.72
CA ASN A 113 -6.00 1.50 -1.55
C ASN A 113 -6.63 0.23 -2.13
N GLY A 114 -6.76 0.21 -3.45
CA GLY A 114 -7.35 -0.89 -4.22
C GLY A 114 -8.23 -0.35 -5.33
N VAL A 115 -9.18 -1.17 -5.79
CA VAL A 115 -10.19 -0.82 -6.78
C VAL A 115 -11.54 -1.20 -6.21
N ILE A 116 -12.50 -0.27 -6.21
CA ILE A 116 -13.86 -0.55 -5.75
C ILE A 116 -14.69 -1.05 -6.94
N PRO A 117 -15.33 -2.23 -6.87
CA PRO A 117 -16.14 -2.77 -7.96
C PRO A 117 -17.49 -2.04 -8.08
N ILE A 118 -17.45 -0.79 -8.56
CA ILE A 118 -18.62 0.09 -8.67
C ILE A 118 -18.68 0.79 -10.02
N LYS A 119 -19.90 0.95 -10.57
CA LYS A 119 -20.12 1.81 -11.73
C LYS A 119 -19.92 3.28 -11.36
N CYS A 120 -18.79 3.83 -11.80
CA CYS A 120 -18.38 5.21 -11.57
C CYS A 120 -19.42 6.23 -12.08
N ILE A 121 -19.61 7.31 -11.32
CA ILE A 121 -20.26 8.51 -11.84
C ILE A 121 -19.27 9.16 -12.83
N PRO A 122 -19.72 9.65 -14.01
CA PRO A 122 -18.82 10.28 -14.96
C PRO A 122 -17.94 11.36 -14.30
N LYS A 123 -16.63 11.35 -14.62
CA LYS A 123 -15.60 12.27 -14.09
C LYS A 123 -15.24 12.11 -12.60
N LEU A 124 -15.75 11.08 -11.92
CA LEU A 124 -15.35 10.73 -10.56
C LEU A 124 -14.52 9.44 -10.56
N SER A 125 -13.56 9.35 -9.64
CA SER A 125 -12.93 8.06 -9.32
C SER A 125 -13.95 7.10 -8.68
N ASP A 126 -13.57 5.84 -8.60
CA ASP A 126 -14.31 4.79 -7.88
C ASP A 126 -14.51 5.16 -6.40
N THR A 127 -13.47 5.62 -5.71
CA THR A 127 -13.53 6.10 -4.32
C THR A 127 -14.48 7.29 -4.19
N GLN A 128 -14.37 8.30 -5.06
CA GLN A 128 -15.27 9.45 -5.04
C GLN A 128 -16.72 9.02 -5.25
N THR A 129 -16.95 8.12 -6.22
CA THR A 129 -18.28 7.55 -6.49
C THR A 129 -18.82 6.82 -5.28
N TYR A 130 -18.00 5.98 -4.64
CA TYR A 130 -18.37 5.21 -3.46
C TYR A 130 -18.67 6.13 -2.27
N ILE A 131 -17.91 7.21 -2.07
CA ILE A 131 -18.23 8.20 -1.03
C ILE A 131 -19.60 8.83 -1.27
N VAL A 132 -19.88 9.30 -2.49
CA VAL A 132 -21.15 9.97 -2.81
C VAL A 132 -22.32 8.99 -2.67
N LYS A 133 -22.24 7.83 -3.33
CA LYS A 133 -23.36 6.86 -3.38
C LYS A 133 -23.54 6.07 -2.08
N ARG A 134 -22.47 5.87 -1.31
CA ARG A 134 -22.46 4.96 -0.17
C ARG A 134 -22.08 5.65 1.13
N LEU A 135 -20.82 6.04 1.30
CA LEU A 135 -20.33 6.46 2.62
C LEU A 135 -21.07 7.68 3.17
N SER A 136 -21.47 8.61 2.29
CA SER A 136 -22.21 9.81 2.69
C SER A 136 -23.65 9.55 3.15
N THR A 137 -24.19 8.36 2.87
CA THR A 137 -25.55 7.96 3.25
C THR A 137 -25.63 7.35 4.65
N PHE A 138 -24.49 6.90 5.20
CA PHE A 138 -24.44 6.34 6.54
C PHE A 138 -24.62 7.41 7.62
N LYS A 139 -25.11 6.98 8.79
CA LYS A 139 -25.21 7.85 9.98
C LYS A 139 -23.83 8.34 10.40
N LYS A 140 -23.76 9.56 10.95
CA LYS A 140 -22.51 10.11 11.51
C LYS A 140 -21.91 9.12 12.52
N GLY A 141 -20.60 8.89 12.42
CA GLY A 141 -19.89 7.95 13.28
C GLY A 141 -20.02 6.48 12.88
N PHE A 142 -20.54 6.15 11.70
CA PHE A 142 -20.63 4.76 11.21
C PHE A 142 -19.31 3.99 11.28
N TYR A 143 -18.18 4.68 11.10
CA TYR A 143 -16.85 4.09 11.15
C TYR A 143 -16.46 3.56 12.55
N LYS A 144 -17.27 3.87 13.58
CA LYS A 144 -17.16 3.30 14.93
C LYS A 144 -18.02 2.04 15.11
N ASN A 145 -18.90 1.75 14.16
CA ASN A 145 -19.79 0.60 14.20
C ASN A 145 -19.20 -0.57 13.40
N LYS A 146 -18.92 -1.69 14.07
CA LYS A 146 -18.30 -2.87 13.46
C LYS A 146 -19.12 -3.46 12.31
N ALA A 147 -20.46 -3.50 12.42
CA ALA A 147 -21.29 -4.04 11.35
C ALA A 147 -21.24 -3.17 10.09
N CYS A 148 -21.23 -1.84 10.23
CA CYS A 148 -21.03 -0.93 9.10
C CYS A 148 -19.65 -1.11 8.46
N MET A 149 -18.59 -1.23 9.27
CA MET A 149 -17.21 -1.42 8.78
C MET A 149 -17.06 -2.76 8.04
N ASN A 150 -17.58 -3.85 8.60
CA ASN A 150 -17.61 -5.15 7.93
C ASN A 150 -18.41 -5.11 6.62
N GLN A 151 -19.54 -4.40 6.60
CA GLN A 151 -20.30 -4.25 5.35
C GLN A 151 -19.47 -3.52 4.28
N ILE A 152 -18.80 -2.43 4.64
CA ILE A 152 -17.93 -1.70 3.71
C ILE A 152 -16.79 -2.59 3.23
N GLU A 153 -16.17 -3.37 4.12
CA GLU A 153 -15.11 -4.33 3.78
C GLU A 153 -15.53 -5.30 2.67
N HIS A 154 -16.71 -5.94 2.81
CA HIS A 154 -17.24 -6.83 1.79
C HIS A 154 -17.58 -6.10 0.47
N GLU A 155 -18.01 -4.85 0.54
CA GLU A 155 -18.36 -4.04 -0.66
C GLU A 155 -17.11 -3.61 -1.44
N ILE A 156 -16.01 -3.27 -0.75
CA ILE A 156 -14.82 -2.71 -1.38
C ILE A 156 -13.74 -3.76 -1.67
N GLN A 157 -13.72 -4.89 -0.96
CA GLN A 157 -12.76 -5.99 -1.09
C GLN A 157 -11.29 -5.51 -1.18
N SER A 158 -10.96 -4.48 -0.39
CA SER A 158 -9.71 -3.73 -0.44
C SER A 158 -9.51 -2.96 0.87
N LYS A 159 -8.57 -2.01 0.91
CA LYS A 159 -8.14 -1.36 2.16
C LYS A 159 -8.64 0.07 2.27
N MET A 160 -9.11 0.47 3.46
CA MET A 160 -9.43 1.87 3.77
C MET A 160 -8.89 2.29 5.14
N CYS A 161 -8.54 3.56 5.25
CA CYS A 161 -8.17 4.19 6.51
C CYS A 161 -8.99 5.46 6.70
N PHE A 162 -9.65 5.58 7.85
CA PHE A 162 -10.38 6.76 8.27
C PHE A 162 -9.63 7.46 9.40
N LEU A 163 -9.56 8.79 9.33
CA LEU A 163 -9.14 9.64 10.44
C LEU A 163 -10.35 10.46 10.87
N ASP A 164 -10.72 10.38 12.15
CA ASP A 164 -11.75 11.24 12.72
C ASP A 164 -11.16 12.49 13.37
N ASN A 165 -12.05 13.45 13.69
CA ASN A 165 -11.65 14.73 14.24
C ASN A 165 -11.13 14.69 15.67
N SER A 166 -11.22 13.55 16.36
CA SER A 166 -10.56 13.31 17.65
C SER A 166 -9.13 12.79 17.49
N GLY A 167 -8.67 12.54 16.26
CA GLY A 167 -7.36 11.95 15.98
C GLY A 167 -7.36 10.43 16.00
N LYS A 168 -8.53 9.78 16.04
CA LYS A 168 -8.63 8.33 16.06
C LYS A 168 -8.63 7.77 14.64
N LEU A 169 -7.82 6.73 14.45
CA LEU A 169 -7.74 5.97 13.20
C LEU A 169 -8.65 4.74 13.22
N PHE A 170 -9.27 4.44 12.10
CA PHE A 170 -10.08 3.24 11.86
C PHE A 170 -9.70 2.62 10.52
N PHE A 171 -9.65 1.30 10.47
CA PHE A 171 -9.11 0.55 9.34
C PHE A 171 -10.13 -0.45 8.81
N ILE A 172 -10.07 -0.71 7.51
CA ILE A 172 -10.75 -1.80 6.79
C ILE A 172 -9.68 -2.53 5.99
N GLY A 173 -9.71 -3.87 6.01
CA GLY A 173 -8.66 -4.71 5.47
C GLY A 173 -7.39 -4.70 6.32
N ASP A 174 -6.43 -5.54 5.93
CA ASP A 174 -5.20 -5.74 6.69
C ASP A 174 -4.18 -4.61 6.46
N PHE A 175 -3.53 -4.18 7.53
CA PHE A 175 -2.45 -3.20 7.49
C PHE A 175 -1.21 -3.77 8.17
N ILE A 176 -0.06 -3.55 7.55
CA ILE A 176 1.24 -3.89 8.13
C ILE A 176 1.55 -2.85 9.20
N LYS A 177 1.89 -3.30 10.40
CA LYS A 177 2.34 -2.41 11.47
C LYS A 177 3.86 -2.50 11.58
N ASP A 178 4.56 -1.42 11.26
CA ASP A 178 6.01 -1.31 11.37
C ASP A 178 6.36 -0.04 12.14
N ASN A 179 7.18 -0.17 13.19
CA ASN A 179 7.56 0.92 14.11
C ASN A 179 6.38 1.76 14.64
N GLY A 180 5.22 1.11 14.84
CA GLY A 180 3.99 1.76 15.31
C GLY A 180 3.18 2.50 14.23
N ILE A 181 3.66 2.50 12.99
CA ILE A 181 3.03 3.11 11.81
C ILE A 181 2.34 2.00 11.01
N PHE A 182 1.19 2.32 10.42
CA PHE A 182 0.40 1.37 9.64
C PHE A 182 0.55 1.65 8.15
N TYR A 183 0.88 0.62 7.37
CA TYR A 183 1.08 0.67 5.93
C TYR A 183 0.10 -0.28 5.21
N SER A 184 -0.43 0.12 4.06
CA SER A 184 -1.41 -0.70 3.34
C SER A 184 -0.82 -1.86 2.51
N ASN A 185 0.50 -1.86 2.29
CA ASN A 185 1.26 -2.88 1.55
C ASN A 185 2.76 -2.68 1.85
N TYR A 186 3.63 -3.55 1.33
CA TYR A 186 5.08 -3.52 1.60
C TYR A 186 5.88 -2.53 0.75
N SER A 187 5.29 -1.96 -0.30
CA SER A 187 5.98 -1.06 -1.24
C SER A 187 6.38 0.31 -0.66
N TYR A 188 6.25 0.53 0.65
CA TYR A 188 6.86 1.67 1.35
C TYR A 188 8.34 1.43 1.68
N LYS A 189 8.76 0.16 1.72
CA LYS A 189 10.16 -0.21 1.85
C LYS A 189 10.84 0.04 0.53
N SER A 190 12.05 0.62 0.58
CA SER A 190 12.87 0.72 -0.62
C SER A 190 13.09 -0.69 -1.14
N TYR A 191 13.22 -0.82 -2.45
CA TYR A 191 13.81 -2.00 -3.05
C TYR A 191 15.10 -2.31 -2.25
N PHE A 192 16.03 -1.35 -2.17
CA PHE A 192 17.30 -1.48 -1.43
C PHE A 192 17.23 -1.66 0.10
N ASP A 193 16.06 -1.62 0.74
CA ASP A 193 15.92 -1.92 2.19
C ASP A 193 15.74 -3.41 2.46
N PHE A 194 15.46 -4.20 1.42
CA PHE A 194 15.80 -5.62 1.44
C PHE A 194 17.32 -5.67 1.25
N GLY A 195 18.05 -6.21 2.21
CA GLY A 195 19.46 -6.47 1.99
C GLY A 195 19.56 -7.47 0.85
N TYR A 196 19.79 -7.01 -0.37
CA TYR A 196 19.91 -7.93 -1.49
C TYR A 196 21.28 -8.57 -1.48
N ASP A 197 21.30 -9.88 -1.58
CA ASP A 197 22.45 -10.61 -2.09
C ASP A 197 22.18 -10.92 -3.57
N ILE A 198 23.25 -11.01 -4.35
CA ILE A 198 23.18 -11.48 -5.73
C ILE A 198 23.46 -12.97 -5.70
N GLU A 199 22.52 -13.76 -6.18
CA GLU A 199 22.65 -15.22 -6.29
C GLU A 199 22.67 -15.64 -7.76
N TRP A 200 23.39 -16.73 -8.04
CA TRP A 200 23.27 -17.45 -9.29
C TRP A 200 22.17 -18.48 -9.16
N LEU A 201 21.07 -18.25 -9.88
CA LEU A 201 19.84 -19.02 -9.77
C LEU A 201 19.47 -19.60 -11.13
N CYS A 202 19.07 -20.88 -11.17
CA CYS A 202 18.51 -21.50 -12.38
C CYS A 202 17.02 -21.84 -12.20
N PRO A 203 16.19 -21.74 -13.25
CA PRO A 203 14.80 -22.18 -13.23
C PRO A 203 14.66 -23.66 -12.85
N VAL A 204 13.67 -23.97 -12.02
CA VAL A 204 13.32 -25.35 -11.67
C VAL A 204 12.44 -25.95 -12.77
N GLU A 205 12.98 -26.89 -13.53
CA GLU A 205 12.20 -27.71 -14.48
C GLU A 205 11.58 -28.93 -13.78
N GLY A 206 10.43 -28.71 -13.15
CA GLY A 206 9.78 -29.75 -12.35
C GLY A 206 8.74 -29.19 -11.39
N TYR A 207 8.93 -29.45 -10.11
CA TYR A 207 8.05 -28.97 -9.04
C TYR A 207 8.86 -28.71 -7.77
N ILE A 208 8.29 -27.91 -6.87
CA ILE A 208 8.80 -27.77 -5.52
C ILE A 208 7.82 -28.39 -4.52
N ILE A 209 8.34 -28.74 -3.34
CA ILE A 209 7.55 -29.02 -2.15
C ILE A 209 7.91 -27.94 -1.14
N ASP A 210 6.92 -27.17 -0.67
CA ASP A 210 7.13 -26.11 0.30
C ASP A 210 7.30 -26.64 1.74
N SER A 211 7.44 -25.73 2.70
CA SER A 211 7.61 -26.05 4.12
C SER A 211 6.40 -26.74 4.76
N ASP A 212 5.21 -26.58 4.19
CA ASP A 212 3.97 -27.23 4.62
C ASP A 212 3.77 -28.60 3.96
N GLY A 213 4.65 -28.97 3.02
CA GLY A 213 4.58 -30.24 2.29
C GLY A 213 3.66 -30.21 1.08
N LEU A 214 3.24 -29.01 0.63
CA LEU A 214 2.41 -28.84 -0.56
C LEU A 214 3.29 -28.83 -1.82
N LEU A 215 2.80 -29.51 -2.85
CA LEU A 215 3.47 -29.58 -4.15
C LEU A 215 3.00 -28.42 -5.01
N HIS A 216 3.96 -27.68 -5.57
CA HIS A 216 3.73 -26.62 -6.55
C HIS A 216 4.46 -26.98 -7.84
N GLU A 217 3.71 -27.11 -8.93
CA GLU A 217 4.32 -27.28 -10.25
C GLU A 217 5.06 -25.99 -10.64
N SER A 218 6.27 -26.13 -11.17
CA SER A 218 7.07 -24.99 -11.60
C SER A 218 6.81 -24.70 -13.07
N CYS A 219 6.39 -23.47 -13.38
CA CYS A 219 6.28 -22.97 -14.74
C CYS A 219 7.28 -21.82 -14.95
N ASP A 220 8.10 -21.92 -16.00
CA ASP A 220 9.07 -20.87 -16.39
C ASP A 220 10.03 -20.48 -15.26
N VAL A 221 10.12 -19.19 -14.92
CA VAL A 221 11.04 -18.62 -13.92
C VAL A 221 10.39 -18.43 -12.55
N GLU A 222 9.23 -19.04 -12.30
CA GLU A 222 8.49 -18.89 -11.05
C GLU A 222 9.26 -19.44 -9.84
N TYR A 223 9.89 -20.60 -9.98
CA TYR A 223 10.74 -21.18 -8.95
C TYR A 223 12.17 -21.36 -9.45
N LEU A 224 13.10 -21.03 -8.56
CA LEU A 224 14.52 -20.93 -8.83
C LEU A 224 15.29 -21.73 -7.77
N ILE A 225 16.49 -22.18 -8.11
CA ILE A 225 17.37 -22.89 -7.17
C ILE A 225 18.82 -22.40 -7.31
N ASN A 226 19.55 -22.32 -6.20
CA ASN A 226 20.98 -22.03 -6.18
C ASN A 226 21.84 -23.31 -6.11
N GLU A 227 23.17 -23.17 -6.19
CA GLU A 227 24.11 -24.30 -6.14
C GLU A 227 24.02 -25.13 -4.83
N ASP A 228 23.67 -24.49 -3.71
CA ASP A 228 23.48 -25.15 -2.41
C ASP A 228 22.14 -25.92 -2.31
N GLY A 229 21.28 -25.80 -3.32
CA GLY A 229 19.95 -26.42 -3.34
C GLY A 229 18.88 -25.62 -2.59
N ASN A 230 19.13 -24.35 -2.25
CA ASN A 230 18.13 -23.46 -1.70
C ASN A 230 17.13 -23.07 -2.78
N VAL A 231 15.84 -23.14 -2.46
CA VAL A 231 14.75 -22.81 -3.38
C VAL A 231 14.29 -21.38 -3.16
N TYR A 232 13.97 -20.70 -4.26
CA TYR A 232 13.49 -19.33 -4.27
C TYR A 232 12.25 -19.22 -5.15
N GLU A 233 11.37 -18.28 -4.84
CA GLU A 233 10.23 -17.87 -5.66
C GLU A 233 10.50 -16.48 -6.24
N TYR A 234 10.22 -16.29 -7.53
CA TYR A 234 10.40 -15.00 -8.19
C TYR A 234 9.18 -14.09 -8.02
N ASP A 235 9.36 -12.92 -7.41
CA ASP A 235 8.31 -11.91 -7.30
C ASP A 235 8.39 -10.96 -8.50
N TYR A 236 7.50 -11.15 -9.48
CA TYR A 236 7.41 -10.28 -10.67
C TYR A 236 7.06 -8.82 -10.38
N SER A 237 6.48 -8.51 -9.21
CA SER A 237 6.19 -7.13 -8.81
C SER A 237 7.44 -6.44 -8.27
N LEU A 238 8.34 -7.22 -7.66
CA LEU A 238 9.59 -6.76 -7.08
C LEU A 238 10.80 -7.14 -7.94
N ASP A 239 10.64 -7.71 -9.13
CA ASP A 239 11.73 -8.12 -10.05
C ASP A 239 12.93 -8.81 -9.37
N CYS A 240 12.67 -9.61 -8.33
CA CYS A 240 13.68 -10.26 -7.51
C CYS A 240 13.16 -11.59 -6.96
N ALA A 241 14.06 -12.40 -6.39
CA ALA A 241 13.73 -13.70 -5.82
C ALA A 241 13.70 -13.67 -4.29
N MET A 242 12.79 -14.45 -3.71
CA MET A 242 12.63 -14.61 -2.27
C MET A 242 12.92 -16.06 -1.88
N ARG A 243 13.78 -16.27 -0.88
CA ARG A 243 14.09 -17.62 -0.42
C ARG A 243 12.87 -18.27 0.24
N LEU A 244 12.59 -19.50 -0.13
CA LEU A 244 11.59 -20.34 0.51
C LEU A 244 12.26 -21.22 1.56
N ASP A 245 12.01 -20.94 2.83
CA ASP A 245 12.57 -21.71 3.94
C ASP A 245 12.09 -23.17 3.88
N ASN A 246 13.03 -24.11 3.95
CA ASN A 246 12.80 -25.56 3.94
C ASN A 246 12.09 -26.14 2.71
N ALA A 247 11.91 -25.36 1.64
CA ALA A 247 11.40 -25.88 0.38
C ALA A 247 12.44 -26.76 -0.33
N ARG A 248 11.96 -27.69 -1.16
CA ARG A 248 12.81 -28.63 -1.92
C ARG A 248 12.31 -28.75 -3.35
N ALA A 249 13.22 -28.68 -4.31
CA ALA A 249 12.91 -28.84 -5.72
C ALA A 249 13.14 -30.28 -6.20
N TYR A 250 12.31 -30.73 -7.13
CA TYR A 250 12.39 -32.04 -7.78
C TYR A 250 12.14 -31.90 -9.27
N ASN A 251 12.78 -32.75 -10.07
CA ASN A 251 12.46 -32.86 -11.49
C ASN A 251 11.18 -33.69 -11.71
N HIS A 252 10.71 -33.74 -12.95
CA HIS A 252 9.51 -34.51 -13.33
C HIS A 252 9.59 -36.03 -13.06
N TYR A 253 10.78 -36.57 -12.78
CA TYR A 253 10.99 -37.97 -12.41
C TYR A 253 10.96 -38.21 -10.89
N GLY A 254 10.72 -37.16 -10.08
CA GLY A 254 10.71 -37.24 -8.63
C GLY A 254 12.10 -37.37 -7.99
N MET A 255 13.17 -37.06 -8.75
CA MET A 255 14.51 -36.96 -8.19
C MET A 255 14.78 -35.52 -7.73
N PRO A 256 15.59 -35.30 -6.67
CA PRO A 256 15.99 -33.97 -6.26
C PRO A 256 16.54 -33.19 -7.45
N PHE A 257 16.00 -31.99 -7.66
CA PHE A 257 16.44 -31.11 -8.73
C PHE A 257 17.86 -30.61 -8.41
N ARG A 258 18.70 -30.49 -9.43
CA ARG A 258 20.08 -30.04 -9.29
C ARG A 258 20.25 -28.74 -10.05
N PHE A 259 21.01 -27.83 -9.46
CA PHE A 259 21.42 -26.60 -10.11
C PHE A 259 22.09 -26.89 -11.46
N ASP A 260 21.70 -26.12 -12.49
CA ASP A 260 22.26 -26.17 -13.83
C ASP A 260 22.92 -24.82 -14.16
N GLU A 261 24.25 -24.84 -14.26
CA GLU A 261 25.06 -23.65 -14.52
C GLU A 261 24.78 -23.01 -15.89
N TYR A 262 24.29 -23.77 -16.87
CA TYR A 262 24.06 -23.27 -18.23
C TYR A 262 22.76 -22.49 -18.37
N SER A 263 21.76 -22.78 -17.53
CA SER A 263 20.49 -22.05 -17.45
C SER A 263 20.45 -21.01 -16.33
N ALA A 264 21.48 -20.96 -15.50
CA ALA A 264 21.56 -20.02 -14.39
C ALA A 264 21.74 -18.57 -14.85
N CYS A 265 21.10 -17.65 -14.15
CA CYS A 265 21.30 -16.22 -14.30
C CYS A 265 21.51 -15.53 -12.94
N CYS A 266 22.10 -14.35 -13.02
CA CYS A 266 22.37 -13.48 -11.89
C CYS A 266 21.05 -12.80 -11.48
N ILE A 267 20.53 -13.13 -10.30
CA ILE A 267 19.24 -12.63 -9.79
C ILE A 267 19.44 -11.97 -8.42
N GLU A 268 18.77 -10.84 -8.21
CA GLU A 268 18.71 -10.18 -6.90
C GLU A 268 17.81 -10.97 -5.95
N VAL A 269 18.29 -11.24 -4.74
CA VAL A 269 17.57 -12.02 -3.74
C VAL A 269 17.33 -11.23 -2.47
N ILE A 270 16.07 -11.14 -2.03
CA ILE A 270 15.69 -10.49 -0.77
C ILE A 270 16.17 -11.34 0.42
N ARG A 271 16.91 -10.71 1.36
CA ARG A 271 17.18 -11.26 2.71
C ARG A 271 15.97 -11.31 3.63
#